data_AF-A0A8J4DI71-F1
#
_entry.id   AF-A0A8J4DI71-F1
#
_cell.length_a   1.000
_cell.length_b   1.000
_cell.length_c   1.000
_cell.angle_alpha   90.00
_cell.angle_beta   90.00
_cell.angle_gamma   90.00
#
_symmetry.space_group_name_H-M   'P 1'
#
loop_
_entity.id
_entity.type
_entity.pdbx_description
1 polymer ?
#
loop_
_entity_poly.entity_id
_entity_poly.type
_entity_poly.pdbx_seq_one_letter_code
_entity_poly.pdbx_strand_id
1 'polypeptide(L)'
;MSATVQVPPGTAVQLPVGAAVQVPVVAGPPAERGPGRQPRHAAPEPPERRAAHAGGTPADLVIAPSEERVLRRVRLIDSETAGAVLAAELKQAYTEAGSPGMGELGDAIVYSKATVSRVLSGKMHPKWTFVDRFAVVLGVPQEIVTRQWRPLWIAADLYRQKTGAPRNGPGRSDSAGFACELCGAWAVDFDRHADWHADCHGGRRPAAP
;
A
#
# COMPACT_ATOMS: atom_id res chain seq x y z
N MET A 1 8.27 56.15 -14.39
CA MET A 1 8.03 55.19 -15.48
C MET A 1 7.25 54.04 -14.88
N SER A 2 5.92 54.02 -15.06
CA SER A 2 5.04 53.04 -14.44
C SER A 2 4.73 51.93 -15.44
N ALA A 3 5.06 50.69 -15.10
CA ALA A 3 4.77 49.51 -15.92
C ALA A 3 3.44 48.90 -15.47
N THR A 4 2.43 49.00 -16.34
CA THR A 4 1.13 48.33 -16.17
C THR A 4 1.26 46.91 -16.72
N VAL A 5 1.11 45.91 -15.85
CA VAL A 5 1.07 44.50 -16.23
C VAL A 5 -0.38 44.12 -16.55
N GLN A 6 -0.62 43.72 -17.80
CA GLN A 6 -1.92 43.32 -18.32
C GLN A 6 -2.06 41.80 -18.24
N VAL A 7 -3.01 41.32 -17.44
CA VAL A 7 -3.32 39.89 -17.27
C VAL A 7 -4.44 39.50 -18.25
N PRO A 8 -4.27 38.45 -19.07
CA PRO A 8 -5.30 38.02 -20.02
C PRO A 8 -6.44 37.26 -19.32
N PRO A 9 -7.70 37.46 -19.74
CA PRO A 9 -8.84 36.72 -19.20
C PRO A 9 -9.01 35.35 -19.88
N GLY A 10 -9.29 34.34 -19.05
CA GLY A 10 -10.26 33.28 -19.38
C GLY A 10 -9.75 32.10 -20.21
N THR A 11 -9.19 31.09 -19.53
CA THR A 11 -9.28 29.71 -20.02
C THR A 11 -10.38 29.00 -19.24
N ALA A 12 -11.56 28.87 -19.84
CA ALA A 12 -12.64 28.07 -19.29
C ALA A 12 -12.25 26.59 -19.41
N VAL A 13 -11.96 25.95 -18.27
CA VAL A 13 -11.75 24.50 -18.19
C VAL A 13 -13.13 23.84 -18.25
N GLN A 14 -13.41 23.19 -19.37
CA GLN A 14 -14.65 22.45 -19.57
C GLN A 14 -14.53 21.08 -18.88
N LEU A 15 -15.19 20.94 -17.74
CA LEU A 15 -15.27 19.67 -17.01
C LEU A 15 -16.24 18.70 -17.73
N PRO A 16 -15.87 17.42 -17.92
CA PRO A 16 -16.78 16.44 -18.49
C PRO A 16 -17.94 16.17 -17.53
N VAL A 17 -19.16 16.39 -18.02
CA VAL A 17 -20.41 16.05 -17.33
C VAL A 17 -20.57 14.53 -17.33
N GLY A 18 -21.01 14.01 -16.19
CA GLY A 18 -20.96 12.60 -15.79
C GLY A 18 -21.52 11.60 -16.79
N ALA A 19 -20.73 10.55 -17.04
CA ALA A 19 -21.23 9.28 -17.54
C ALA A 19 -21.88 8.53 -16.37
N ALA A 20 -23.21 8.41 -16.39
CA ALA A 20 -23.95 7.56 -15.46
C ALA A 20 -23.57 6.10 -15.72
N VAL A 21 -22.80 5.50 -14.81
CA VAL A 21 -22.52 4.06 -14.81
C VAL A 21 -23.78 3.34 -14.34
N GLN A 22 -24.49 2.71 -15.28
CA GLN A 22 -25.54 1.74 -14.96
C GLN A 22 -24.89 0.45 -14.48
N VAL A 23 -25.12 0.10 -13.21
CA VAL A 23 -24.72 -1.19 -12.64
C VAL A 23 -25.81 -2.21 -12.96
N PRO A 24 -25.53 -3.31 -13.68
CA PRO A 24 -26.51 -4.36 -13.88
C PRO A 24 -26.77 -5.10 -12.56
N VAL A 25 -28.04 -5.12 -12.15
CA VAL A 25 -28.55 -6.00 -11.09
C VAL A 25 -28.49 -7.44 -11.61
N VAL A 26 -27.56 -8.23 -11.09
CA VAL A 26 -27.50 -9.68 -11.34
C VAL A 26 -28.41 -10.36 -10.33
N ALA A 27 -29.51 -10.94 -10.84
CA ALA A 27 -30.40 -11.80 -10.06
C ALA A 27 -29.64 -13.06 -9.62
N GLY A 28 -29.65 -13.32 -8.31
CA GLY A 28 -28.99 -14.47 -7.70
C GLY A 28 -29.67 -15.80 -8.06
N PRO A 29 -28.91 -16.90 -8.18
CA PRO A 29 -29.47 -18.23 -8.40
C PRO A 29 -30.07 -18.81 -7.09
N PRO A 30 -31.08 -19.70 -7.21
CA PRO A 30 -31.71 -20.35 -6.07
C PRO A 30 -30.80 -21.39 -5.43
N ALA A 31 -31.03 -21.58 -4.12
CA ALA A 31 -30.36 -22.57 -3.28
C ALA A 31 -30.75 -24.00 -3.66
N GLU A 32 -29.76 -24.85 -3.94
CA GLU A 32 -29.95 -26.30 -4.01
C GLU A 32 -29.20 -27.01 -2.88
N ARG A 33 -29.98 -27.76 -2.10
CA ARG A 33 -29.53 -28.75 -1.12
C ARG A 33 -29.07 -30.02 -1.83
N GLY A 34 -27.97 -30.62 -1.37
CA GLY A 34 -27.71 -32.03 -1.62
C GLY A 34 -26.40 -32.53 -0.98
N PRO A 35 -26.45 -33.49 -0.03
CA PRO A 35 -25.25 -34.15 0.47
C PRO A 35 -24.97 -35.40 -0.38
N GLY A 36 -23.99 -35.30 -1.28
CA GLY A 36 -23.48 -36.40 -2.09
C GLY A 36 -22.08 -36.82 -1.66
N ARG A 37 -21.99 -37.85 -0.80
CA ARG A 37 -20.78 -38.68 -0.63
C ARG A 37 -20.46 -39.35 -1.96
N GLN A 38 -19.21 -39.29 -2.45
CA GLN A 38 -18.57 -40.38 -3.18
C GLN A 38 -17.04 -40.18 -3.40
N PRO A 39 -16.28 -41.18 -3.89
CA PRO A 39 -15.18 -41.80 -3.17
C PRO A 39 -13.77 -41.42 -3.65
N ARG A 40 -12.77 -41.81 -2.83
CA ARG A 40 -11.34 -41.76 -3.12
C ARG A 40 -11.00 -42.61 -4.35
N HIS A 41 -10.51 -41.99 -5.42
CA HIS A 41 -9.81 -42.68 -6.50
C HIS A 41 -8.43 -42.04 -6.73
N ALA A 42 -7.47 -42.95 -6.94
CA ALA A 42 -6.03 -42.76 -7.00
C ALA A 42 -5.55 -42.00 -8.24
N ALA A 43 -4.31 -41.49 -8.11
CA ALA A 43 -3.51 -40.87 -9.15
C ALA A 43 -3.30 -41.73 -10.40
N PRO A 44 -3.05 -41.06 -11.53
CA PRO A 44 -1.82 -41.31 -12.26
C PRO A 44 -1.06 -40.02 -12.60
N GLU A 45 0.26 -40.02 -12.38
CA GLU A 45 1.18 -39.02 -12.92
C GLU A 45 1.26 -39.11 -14.46
N PRO A 46 1.32 -37.97 -15.18
CA PRO A 46 1.77 -37.92 -16.56
C PRO A 46 3.17 -37.28 -16.71
N PRO A 47 3.86 -37.60 -17.81
CA PRO A 47 5.31 -37.66 -17.88
C PRO A 47 6.01 -36.32 -18.16
N GLU A 48 7.27 -36.30 -17.74
CA GLU A 48 8.34 -35.39 -18.15
C GLU A 48 8.22 -34.94 -19.61
N ARG A 49 7.95 -33.65 -19.83
CA ARG A 49 8.24 -32.99 -21.10
C ARG A 49 9.40 -32.03 -20.91
N ARG A 50 10.60 -32.56 -21.18
CA ARG A 50 11.76 -31.80 -21.65
C ARG A 50 11.34 -30.98 -22.88
N ALA A 51 11.32 -29.66 -22.74
CA ALA A 51 11.48 -28.76 -23.87
C ALA A 51 12.57 -27.76 -23.50
N ALA A 52 13.73 -27.97 -24.12
CA ALA A 52 14.84 -27.05 -24.11
C ALA A 52 14.42 -25.74 -24.80
N HIS A 53 14.34 -24.66 -24.02
CA HIS A 53 14.46 -23.30 -24.56
C HIS A 53 15.79 -22.73 -24.09
N ALA A 54 16.81 -22.99 -24.90
CA ALA A 54 18.03 -22.22 -24.93
C ALA A 54 17.72 -20.82 -25.50
N GLY A 55 18.35 -19.78 -24.93
CA GLY A 55 18.58 -18.52 -25.65
C GLY A 55 17.80 -17.29 -25.20
N GLY A 56 17.23 -17.26 -23.99
CA GLY A 56 16.82 -16.00 -23.38
C GLY A 56 18.04 -15.27 -22.83
N THR A 57 18.56 -14.30 -23.57
CA THR A 57 19.65 -13.41 -23.15
C THR A 57 19.41 -12.91 -21.72
N PRO A 58 20.35 -13.05 -20.78
CA PRO A 58 20.26 -12.37 -19.50
C PRO A 58 20.49 -10.90 -19.79
N ALA A 59 19.41 -10.18 -20.13
CA ALA A 59 19.35 -8.74 -20.00
C ALA A 59 19.41 -8.44 -18.50
N ASP A 60 20.65 -8.47 -18.04
CA ASP A 60 21.21 -7.73 -16.93
C ASP A 60 20.17 -6.82 -16.29
N LEU A 61 19.72 -7.28 -15.13
CA LEU A 61 18.78 -6.66 -14.23
C LEU A 61 19.37 -5.34 -13.74
N VAL A 62 19.27 -4.29 -14.56
CA VAL A 62 19.42 -2.89 -14.12
C VAL A 62 18.15 -2.49 -13.36
N ILE A 63 17.83 -3.23 -12.29
CA ILE A 63 16.74 -2.96 -11.33
C ILE A 63 17.38 -2.57 -9.99
N ALA A 64 18.29 -1.61 -10.03
CA ALA A 64 18.80 -0.91 -8.84
C ALA A 64 18.89 0.63 -8.94
N PRO A 65 18.19 1.37 -9.85
CA PRO A 65 18.12 2.83 -9.78
C PRO A 65 16.79 3.37 -9.19
N SER A 66 15.85 2.52 -8.77
CA SER A 66 14.53 2.99 -8.28
C SER A 66 14.55 3.44 -6.81
N GLU A 67 15.20 2.68 -5.93
CA GLU A 67 15.18 2.95 -4.48
C GLU A 67 16.05 4.15 -4.07
N GLU A 68 17.24 4.29 -4.65
CA GLU A 68 18.08 5.46 -4.37
C GLU A 68 17.42 6.77 -4.83
N ARG A 69 16.63 6.73 -5.93
CA ARG A 69 15.81 7.87 -6.36
C ARG A 69 14.71 8.21 -5.37
N VAL A 70 14.11 7.21 -4.72
CA VAL A 70 13.11 7.41 -3.65
C VAL A 70 13.76 8.09 -2.45
N LEU A 71 14.89 7.58 -1.96
CA LEU A 71 15.58 8.16 -0.80
C LEU A 71 16.07 9.59 -1.06
N ARG A 72 16.57 9.88 -2.27
CA ARG A 72 16.92 11.26 -2.66
C ARG A 72 15.70 12.18 -2.63
N ARG A 73 14.52 11.71 -3.04
CA ARG A 73 13.27 12.49 -2.90
C ARG A 73 12.87 12.67 -1.45
N VAL A 74 12.98 11.63 -0.62
CA VAL A 74 12.67 11.72 0.82
C VAL A 74 13.48 12.81 1.50
N ARG A 75 14.76 13.00 1.13
CA ARG A 75 15.59 14.10 1.66
C ARG A 75 15.11 15.50 1.27
N LEU A 76 14.34 15.62 0.19
CA LEU A 76 13.76 16.88 -0.26
C LEU A 76 12.37 17.14 0.31
N ILE A 77 11.70 16.10 0.81
CA ILE A 77 10.39 16.22 1.45
C ILE A 77 10.61 16.77 2.85
N ASP A 78 9.90 17.83 3.19
CA ASP A 78 9.86 18.33 4.55
C ASP A 78 9.20 17.28 5.46
N SER A 79 10.02 16.67 6.31
CA SER A 79 9.61 15.57 7.19
C SER A 79 8.54 15.97 8.19
N GLU A 80 8.47 17.26 8.57
CA GLU A 80 7.47 17.77 9.50
C GLU A 80 6.07 17.79 8.87
N THR A 81 5.96 18.21 7.61
CA THR A 81 4.69 18.29 6.88
C THR A 81 4.31 16.99 6.17
N ALA A 82 5.25 16.07 5.94
CA ALA A 82 5.04 14.82 5.23
C ALA A 82 3.84 14.00 5.73
N GLY A 83 3.62 13.96 7.05
CA GLY A 83 2.50 13.23 7.64
C GLY A 83 1.14 13.82 7.29
N ALA A 84 1.03 15.15 7.27
CA ALA A 84 -0.18 15.85 6.89
C ALA A 84 -0.47 15.72 5.39
N VAL A 85 0.58 15.81 4.56
CA VAL A 85 0.48 15.59 3.10
C VAL A 85 0.01 14.16 2.82
N LEU A 86 0.60 13.14 3.46
CA LEU A 86 0.14 11.75 3.32
C LEU A 86 -1.34 11.59 3.71
N ALA A 87 -1.77 12.20 4.81
CA ALA A 87 -3.18 12.13 5.22
C ALA A 87 -4.13 12.78 4.20
N ALA A 88 -3.71 13.90 3.58
CA ALA A 88 -4.46 14.55 2.51
C ALA A 88 -4.58 13.66 1.26
N GLU A 89 -3.48 13.03 0.84
CA GLU A 89 -3.45 12.08 -0.28
C GLU A 89 -4.37 10.86 -0.05
N LEU A 90 -4.32 10.27 1.15
CA LEU A 90 -5.22 9.16 1.50
C LEU A 90 -6.70 9.58 1.46
N LYS A 91 -7.00 10.81 1.92
CA LYS A 91 -8.36 11.36 1.89
C LYS A 91 -8.82 11.68 0.47
N GLN A 92 -7.93 12.14 -0.39
CA GLN A 92 -8.21 12.37 -1.80
C GLN A 92 -8.57 11.05 -2.49
N ALA A 93 -7.74 10.01 -2.37
CA ALA A 93 -8.01 8.69 -2.94
C ALA A 93 -9.33 8.09 -2.43
N TYR A 94 -9.64 8.27 -1.14
CA TYR A 94 -10.94 7.86 -0.58
C TYR A 94 -12.13 8.56 -1.25
N THR A 95 -11.97 9.85 -1.56
CA THR A 95 -13.02 10.65 -2.22
C THR A 95 -13.17 10.24 -3.69
N GLU A 96 -12.07 10.03 -4.40
CA GLU A 96 -12.04 9.57 -5.80
C GLU A 96 -12.65 8.18 -5.97
N ALA A 97 -12.48 7.30 -4.99
CA ALA A 97 -13.11 5.98 -4.95
C ALA A 97 -14.62 6.01 -4.61
N GLY A 98 -15.24 7.19 -4.54
CA GLY A 98 -16.68 7.32 -4.26
C GLY A 98 -17.04 7.28 -2.77
N SER A 99 -16.06 7.42 -1.86
CA SER A 99 -16.29 7.45 -0.41
C SER A 99 -17.01 6.21 0.13
N PRO A 100 -16.44 4.99 -0.03
CA PRO A 100 -17.05 3.76 0.46
C PRO A 100 -17.35 3.84 1.97
N GLY A 101 -18.36 3.08 2.45
CA GLY A 101 -18.76 3.15 3.85
C GLY A 101 -17.59 2.88 4.79
N MET A 102 -17.32 3.79 5.74
CA MET A 102 -16.15 3.68 6.65
C MET A 102 -16.14 2.38 7.47
N GLY A 103 -17.31 1.75 7.68
CA GLY A 103 -17.42 0.42 8.31
C GLY A 103 -16.91 -0.68 7.38
N GLU A 104 -17.47 -0.76 6.17
CA GLU A 104 -17.07 -1.72 5.12
C GLU A 104 -15.58 -1.62 4.80
N LEU A 105 -15.08 -0.39 4.67
CA LEU A 105 -13.68 -0.12 4.43
C LEU A 105 -12.82 -0.64 5.59
N GLY A 106 -13.21 -0.37 6.83
CA GLY A 106 -12.53 -0.84 8.03
C GLY A 106 -12.45 -2.37 8.09
N ASP A 107 -13.55 -3.05 7.78
CA ASP A 107 -13.63 -4.51 7.74
C ASP A 107 -12.70 -5.08 6.65
N ALA A 108 -12.68 -4.48 5.46
CA ALA A 108 -11.83 -4.91 4.35
C ALA A 108 -10.32 -4.80 4.67
N ILE A 109 -9.88 -3.76 5.39
CA ILE A 109 -8.48 -3.58 5.75
C ILE A 109 -8.09 -4.17 7.12
N VAL A 110 -9.07 -4.71 7.86
CA VAL A 110 -8.93 -5.27 9.22
C VAL A 110 -8.53 -4.21 10.25
N TYR A 111 -9.18 -3.03 10.19
CA TYR A 111 -9.01 -1.95 11.17
C TYR A 111 -10.35 -1.39 11.60
N SER A 112 -10.45 -0.93 12.84
CA SER A 112 -11.71 -0.33 13.32
C SER A 112 -12.05 0.97 12.58
N LYS A 113 -13.34 1.25 12.38
CA LYS A 113 -13.85 2.52 11.81
C LYS A 113 -13.19 3.77 12.42
N ALA A 114 -13.02 3.78 13.74
CA ALA A 114 -12.38 4.89 14.46
C ALA A 114 -10.89 5.06 14.11
N THR A 115 -10.19 3.96 13.81
CA THR A 115 -8.80 3.99 13.35
C THR A 115 -8.72 4.61 11.96
N VAL A 116 -9.56 4.15 11.02
CA VAL A 116 -9.60 4.70 9.66
C VAL A 116 -9.89 6.20 9.68
N SER A 117 -10.90 6.63 10.45
CA SER A 117 -11.24 8.05 10.60
C SER A 117 -10.09 8.89 11.18
N ARG A 118 -9.35 8.38 12.17
CA ARG A 118 -8.19 9.08 12.73
C ARG A 118 -7.03 9.19 11.75
N VAL A 119 -6.79 8.17 10.91
CA VAL A 119 -5.77 8.25 9.84
C VAL A 119 -6.16 9.29 8.80
N LEU A 120 -7.39 9.24 8.28
CA LEU A 120 -7.84 10.16 7.22
C LEU A 120 -7.96 11.61 7.67
N SER A 121 -8.08 11.85 8.98
CA SER A 121 -8.03 13.19 9.56
C SER A 121 -6.62 13.66 9.93
N GLY A 122 -5.58 12.84 9.69
CA GLY A 122 -4.20 13.15 10.07
C GLY A 122 -3.92 13.11 11.57
N LYS A 123 -4.89 12.71 12.40
CA LYS A 123 -4.76 12.63 13.86
C LYS A 123 -3.95 11.42 14.33
N MET A 124 -3.66 10.49 13.43
CA MET A 124 -2.89 9.28 13.71
C MET A 124 -2.03 8.91 12.52
N HIS A 125 -0.74 8.68 12.77
CA HIS A 125 0.17 8.18 11.76
C HIS A 125 -0.11 6.68 11.46
N PRO A 126 -0.41 6.30 10.21
CA PRO A 126 -0.72 4.93 9.87
C PRO A 126 0.54 4.05 9.85
N LYS A 127 0.37 2.74 10.11
CA LYS A 127 1.40 1.74 9.77
C LYS A 127 1.46 1.56 8.25
N TRP A 128 2.60 1.16 7.70
CA TRP A 128 2.72 0.89 6.27
C TRP A 128 1.68 -0.14 5.77
N THR A 129 1.43 -1.19 6.55
CA THR A 129 0.41 -2.22 6.23
C THR A 129 -1.00 -1.66 6.10
N PHE A 130 -1.31 -0.55 6.78
CA PHE A 130 -2.58 0.15 6.61
C PHE A 130 -2.62 0.82 5.25
N VAL A 131 -1.58 1.59 4.90
CA VAL A 131 -1.50 2.35 3.63
C VAL A 131 -1.59 1.41 2.42
N ASP A 132 -0.84 0.30 2.47
CA ASP A 132 -0.80 -0.70 1.41
C ASP A 132 -2.18 -1.37 1.18
N ARG A 133 -2.82 -1.87 2.25
CA ARG A 133 -4.17 -2.46 2.15
C ARG A 133 -5.24 -1.45 1.74
N PHE A 134 -5.13 -0.23 2.26
CA PHE A 134 -6.04 0.86 1.93
C PHE A 134 -5.97 1.19 0.43
N ALA A 135 -4.77 1.27 -0.13
CA ALA A 135 -4.58 1.47 -1.57
C ALA A 135 -5.19 0.34 -2.40
N VAL A 136 -4.99 -0.92 -2.00
CA VAL A 136 -5.56 -2.09 -2.69
C VAL A 136 -7.09 -2.05 -2.70
N VAL A 137 -7.72 -1.77 -1.55
CA VAL A 137 -9.19 -1.73 -1.45
C VAL A 137 -9.78 -0.59 -2.28
N LEU A 138 -9.10 0.55 -2.37
CA LEU A 138 -9.54 1.69 -3.17
C LEU A 138 -9.13 1.60 -4.66
N GLY A 139 -8.41 0.54 -5.06
CA GLY A 139 -7.95 0.38 -6.45
C GLY A 139 -6.90 1.41 -6.87
N VAL A 140 -6.14 1.98 -5.91
CA VAL A 140 -5.09 2.96 -6.22
C VAL A 140 -3.92 2.24 -6.92
N PRO A 141 -3.45 2.73 -8.08
CA PRO A 141 -2.33 2.12 -8.79
C PRO A 141 -1.08 2.01 -7.91
N GLN A 142 -0.45 0.83 -7.90
CA GLN A 142 0.75 0.55 -7.08
C GLN A 142 1.91 1.53 -7.34
N GLU A 143 1.97 2.09 -8.56
CA GLU A 143 2.96 3.10 -8.91
C GLU A 143 2.81 4.40 -8.09
N ILE A 144 1.58 4.84 -7.84
CA ILE A 144 1.28 6.02 -7.00
C ILE A 144 1.69 5.73 -5.56
N VAL A 145 1.30 4.56 -5.05
CA VAL A 145 1.63 4.12 -3.68
C VAL A 145 3.15 4.10 -3.48
N THR A 146 3.89 3.54 -4.43
CA THR A 146 5.34 3.36 -4.31
C THR A 146 6.11 4.66 -4.56
N ARG A 147 5.70 5.48 -5.54
CA ARG A 147 6.43 6.70 -5.95
C ARG A 147 6.05 7.95 -5.17
N GLN A 148 4.87 7.98 -4.57
CA GLN A 148 4.35 9.16 -3.89
C GLN A 148 4.11 8.88 -2.40
N TRP A 149 3.29 7.88 -2.08
CA TRP A 149 2.88 7.65 -0.70
C TRP A 149 3.97 7.04 0.18
N ARG A 150 4.74 6.08 -0.34
CA ARG A 150 5.85 5.45 0.40
C ARG A 150 6.93 6.45 0.84
N PRO A 151 7.44 7.35 -0.03
CA PRO A 151 8.36 8.41 0.40
C PRO A 151 7.79 9.30 1.51
N LEU A 152 6.53 9.73 1.39
CA LEU A 152 5.86 10.56 2.38
C LEU A 152 5.72 9.82 3.72
N TRP A 153 5.36 8.54 3.68
CA TRP A 153 5.25 7.70 4.86
C TRP A 153 6.60 7.55 5.57
N ILE A 154 7.68 7.26 4.84
CA ILE A 154 9.04 7.14 5.41
C ILE A 154 9.46 8.47 6.06
N ALA A 155 9.29 9.60 5.35
CA ALA A 155 9.64 10.91 5.87
C ALA A 155 8.88 11.23 7.17
N ALA A 156 7.58 10.94 7.21
CA ALA A 156 6.73 11.17 8.36
C ALA A 156 7.05 10.23 9.54
N ASP A 157 7.36 8.96 9.29
CA ASP A 157 7.77 8.02 10.35
C ASP A 157 9.13 8.42 10.94
N LEU A 158 10.10 8.82 10.11
CA LEU A 158 11.38 9.35 10.57
C LEU A 158 11.22 10.59 11.45
N TYR A 159 10.38 11.55 11.04
CA TYR A 159 10.07 12.73 11.86
C TYR A 159 9.45 12.35 13.21
N ARG A 160 8.51 11.41 13.19
CA ARG A 160 7.87 10.89 14.41
C ARG A 160 8.85 10.20 15.35
N GLN A 161 9.79 9.43 14.81
CA GLN A 161 10.86 8.81 15.58
C GLN A 161 11.78 9.88 16.21
N LYS A 162 12.15 10.91 15.44
CA LYS A 162 13.01 12.02 15.90
C LYS A 162 12.37 12.85 17.01
N THR A 163 11.06 13.10 16.92
CA THR A 163 10.30 13.90 17.90
C THR A 163 9.95 13.13 19.18
N GLY A 164 10.35 11.86 19.29
CA GLY A 164 10.11 11.06 20.49
C GLY A 164 8.62 10.77 20.74
N ALA A 165 7.76 10.94 19.73
CA ALA A 165 6.34 10.69 19.90
C ALA A 165 6.14 9.23 20.33
N PRO A 166 5.45 8.97 21.45
CA PRO A 166 5.39 7.63 22.03
C PRO A 166 4.90 6.64 20.99
N ARG A 167 5.69 5.59 20.75
CA ARG A 167 5.18 4.37 20.11
C ARG A 167 4.18 3.80 21.11
N ASN A 168 2.89 3.83 20.77
CA ASN A 168 1.81 3.17 21.52
C ASN A 168 1.93 1.63 21.49
N GLY A 169 3.14 1.09 21.57
CA GLY A 169 3.42 -0.33 21.70
C GLY A 169 4.01 -0.62 23.08
N PRO A 170 3.79 -1.83 23.62
CA PRO A 170 4.42 -2.26 24.87
C PRO A 170 5.95 -2.11 24.75
N GLY A 171 6.56 -1.57 25.81
CA GLY A 171 7.92 -1.04 25.86
C GLY A 171 8.93 -1.83 25.04
N ARG A 172 9.61 -1.13 24.13
CA ARG A 172 10.73 -1.68 23.37
C ARG A 172 11.92 -1.81 24.32
N SER A 173 12.49 -3.00 24.44
CA SER A 173 13.77 -3.24 25.11
C SER A 173 14.90 -2.48 24.42
N ASP A 174 15.90 -2.01 25.17
CA ASP A 174 17.07 -1.20 24.74
C ASP A 174 18.04 -1.92 23.79
N SER A 175 17.58 -2.90 23.03
CA SER A 175 18.39 -3.63 22.07
C SER A 175 18.62 -2.75 20.83
N ALA A 176 19.90 -2.55 20.48
CA ALA A 176 20.34 -1.84 19.28
C ALA A 176 19.84 -2.56 18.02
N GLY A 177 18.65 -2.18 17.56
CA GLY A 177 18.08 -2.65 16.31
C GLY A 177 18.23 -1.62 15.19
N PHE A 178 17.75 -1.98 14.01
CA PHE A 178 17.70 -1.15 12.82
C PHE A 178 16.26 -1.13 12.28
N ALA A 179 15.92 -0.08 11.53
CA ALA A 179 14.66 -0.03 10.79
C ALA A 179 14.88 -0.73 9.44
N CYS A 180 14.12 -1.79 9.18
CA CYS A 180 14.11 -2.45 7.89
C CYS A 180 13.51 -1.52 6.83
N GLU A 181 14.24 -1.36 5.72
CA GLU A 181 13.86 -0.47 4.63
C GLU A 181 12.75 -1.06 3.75
N LEU A 182 12.57 -2.39 3.75
CA LEU A 182 11.53 -3.06 2.96
C LEU A 182 10.14 -2.87 3.57
N CYS A 183 9.95 -3.22 4.86
CA CYS A 183 8.63 -3.14 5.52
C CYS A 183 8.49 -2.01 6.55
N GLY A 184 9.56 -1.28 6.88
CA GLY A 184 9.55 -0.26 7.92
C GLY A 184 9.46 -0.82 9.35
N ALA A 185 9.57 -2.13 9.54
CA ALA A 185 9.64 -2.74 10.86
C ALA A 185 10.99 -2.44 11.52
N TRP A 186 11.03 -2.43 12.85
CA TRP A 186 12.31 -2.43 13.56
C TRP A 186 12.70 -3.85 13.88
N ALA A 187 13.87 -4.23 13.42
CA ALA A 187 14.44 -5.54 13.64
C ALA A 187 15.70 -5.40 14.50
N VAL A 188 15.90 -6.35 15.41
CA VAL A 188 17.13 -6.46 16.20
C VAL A 188 18.14 -7.38 15.50
N ASP A 189 17.66 -8.25 14.63
CA ASP A 189 18.43 -9.26 13.90
C ASP A 189 18.10 -9.12 12.39
N PHE A 190 19.13 -8.84 11.59
CA PHE A 190 18.97 -8.58 10.15
C PHE A 190 18.64 -9.85 9.38
N ASP A 191 19.38 -10.93 9.64
CA ASP A 191 19.25 -12.18 8.90
C ASP A 191 17.88 -12.80 9.14
N ARG A 192 17.46 -12.88 10.40
CA ARG A 192 16.13 -13.40 10.75
C ARG A 192 15.00 -12.56 10.14
N HIS A 193 15.21 -11.26 9.98
CA HIS A 193 14.22 -10.38 9.37
C HIS A 193 14.20 -10.49 7.84
N ALA A 194 15.37 -10.66 7.21
CA ALA A 194 15.48 -10.92 5.78
C ALA A 194 14.84 -12.27 5.40
N ASP A 195 15.02 -13.31 6.21
CA ASP A 195 14.36 -14.60 6.02
C ASP A 195 12.84 -14.49 6.11
N TRP A 196 12.34 -13.70 7.08
CA TRP A 196 10.91 -13.41 7.19
C TRP A 196 10.35 -12.74 5.92
N HIS A 197 11.13 -11.86 5.28
CA HIS A 197 10.76 -11.27 3.99
C HIS A 197 10.67 -12.30 2.87
N ALA A 198 11.67 -13.17 2.75
CA ALA A 198 11.69 -14.24 1.75
C ALA A 198 10.47 -15.17 1.87
N ASP A 199 10.08 -15.51 3.09
CA ASP A 199 8.91 -16.37 3.35
C ASP A 199 7.58 -15.67 3.07
N CYS A 200 7.43 -14.39 3.45
CA CYS A 200 6.17 -13.66 3.28
C CYS A 200 5.85 -13.37 1.81
N HIS A 201 6.84 -13.17 0.95
CA HIS A 201 6.63 -12.98 -0.49
C HIS A 201 6.17 -14.28 -1.21
N GLY A 202 6.36 -15.45 -0.58
CA GLY A 202 5.83 -16.73 -1.06
C GLY A 202 4.37 -17.01 -0.71
N GLY A 203 3.64 -16.05 -0.12
CA GLY A 203 2.24 -16.20 0.26
C GLY A 203 1.98 -17.05 1.51
N ARG A 204 3.04 -17.53 2.19
CA ARG A 204 2.93 -18.18 3.51
C ARG A 204 3.24 -17.15 4.59
N ARG A 205 2.26 -16.90 5.45
CA ARG A 205 2.47 -16.10 6.66
C ARG A 205 3.22 -16.98 7.68
N PRO A 206 4.43 -16.62 8.11
CA PRO A 206 5.13 -17.39 9.13
C PRO A 206 4.34 -17.33 10.45
N ALA A 207 4.32 -18.44 11.17
CA ALA A 207 3.75 -18.50 12.51
C ALA A 207 4.49 -17.50 13.41
N ALA A 208 3.74 -16.77 14.25
CA ALA A 208 4.36 -15.88 15.22
C ALA A 208 5.29 -16.68 16.16
N PRO A 209 6.47 -16.15 16.51
CA PRO A 209 7.37 -16.79 17.45
C PRO A 209 6.77 -16.92 18.85
#